data_AF-A0A5E7W4C0-F1
#
_entry.id   AF-A0A5E7W4C0-F1
#
_cell.length_a   1.000
_cell.length_b   1.000
_cell.length_c   1.000
_cell.angle_alpha   90.00
_cell.angle_beta   90.00
_cell.angle_gamma   90.00
#
_symmetry.space_group_name_H-M   'P 1'
#
loop_
_entity.id
_entity.type
_entity.pdbx_description
1 polymer ?
#
loop_
_entity_poly.entity_id
_entity_poly.type
_entity_poly.pdbx_seq_one_letter_code
_entity_poly.pdbx_strand_id
1 'polypeptide(L)'
;MSHQFKPGDLAIIVKEDHPENVGRVVELQFFVADGQRYKNPDGNYAVNASGVDVWIVTGDSIYHRSEGTDWHVAGWTQKADFNLMPLRGDFAPEQQKAKEAESCA
;
A
#
# COMPACT_ATOMS: atom_id res chain seq x y z
N MET A 1 14.88 -1.01 -6.97
CA MET A 1 14.29 -2.11 -6.18
C MET A 1 12.84 -2.21 -6.63
N SER A 2 12.50 -3.22 -7.44
CA SER A 2 11.10 -3.52 -7.76
C SER A 2 10.63 -4.54 -6.71
N HIS A 3 9.63 -4.17 -5.93
CA HIS A 3 8.96 -5.09 -5.02
C HIS A 3 7.95 -5.89 -5.85
N GLN A 4 7.93 -7.22 -5.70
CA GLN A 4 6.90 -8.05 -6.34
C GLN A 4 5.59 -7.95 -5.55
N PHE A 5 4.94 -6.80 -5.66
CA PHE A 5 3.63 -6.58 -5.10
C PHE A 5 2.56 -7.33 -5.89
N LYS A 6 1.50 -7.74 -5.21
CA LYS A 6 0.25 -8.23 -5.80
C LYS A 6 -0.97 -7.60 -5.11
N PRO A 7 -2.15 -7.61 -5.75
CA PRO A 7 -3.40 -7.25 -5.08
C PRO A 7 -3.56 -7.99 -3.75
N GLY A 8 -4.00 -7.28 -2.71
CA GLY A 8 -4.16 -7.76 -1.35
C GLY A 8 -2.90 -7.72 -0.48
N ASP A 9 -1.72 -7.39 -1.02
CA ASP A 9 -0.53 -7.18 -0.18
C ASP A 9 -0.71 -5.94 0.69
N LEU A 10 -0.17 -6.00 1.91
CA LEU A 10 -0.05 -4.84 2.80
C LEU A 10 1.31 -4.17 2.62
N ALA A 11 1.33 -2.84 2.68
CA ALA A 11 2.54 -2.03 2.61
C ALA A 11 2.44 -0.80 3.52
N ILE A 12 3.59 -0.21 3.82
CA ILE A 12 3.69 1.11 4.44
C ILE A 12 4.06 2.14 3.38
N ILE A 13 3.38 3.29 3.38
CA ILE A 13 3.80 4.45 2.59
C ILE A 13 5.05 5.04 3.23
N VAL A 14 6.19 5.01 2.52
CA VAL A 14 7.47 5.56 3.02
C VAL A 14 7.81 6.93 2.44
N LYS A 15 7.08 7.37 1.41
CA LYS A 15 7.26 8.68 0.78
C LYS A 15 5.95 9.21 0.15
N GLU A 16 5.62 10.45 0.45
CA GLU A 16 4.46 11.21 -0.05
C GLU A 16 4.71 12.70 0.15
N ASP A 17 4.04 13.55 -0.64
CA ASP A 17 3.97 15.00 -0.45
C ASP A 17 3.09 15.40 0.75
N HIS A 18 2.06 14.61 1.09
CA HIS A 18 1.23 14.82 2.28
C HIS A 18 1.78 14.02 3.46
N PRO A 19 2.34 14.70 4.49
CA PRO A 19 3.10 14.03 5.54
C PRO A 19 2.26 13.05 6.37
N GLU A 20 0.95 13.25 6.51
CA GLU A 20 0.04 12.39 7.27
C GLU A 20 -0.15 10.99 6.66
N ASN A 21 0.19 10.81 5.37
CA ASN A 21 0.17 9.51 4.72
C ASN A 21 1.43 8.70 5.02
N VAL A 22 2.56 9.34 5.34
CA VAL A 22 3.81 8.62 5.61
C VAL A 22 3.64 7.79 6.88
N GLY A 23 4.04 6.51 6.82
CA GLY A 23 3.89 5.55 7.91
C GLY A 23 2.52 4.86 7.96
N ARG A 24 1.55 5.26 7.12
CA ARG A 24 0.26 4.57 7.05
C ARG A 24 0.40 3.21 6.39
N VAL A 25 -0.30 2.23 6.96
CA VAL A 25 -0.48 0.91 6.37
C VAL A 25 -1.59 1.00 5.33
N VAL A 26 -1.33 0.44 4.15
CA VAL A 26 -2.27 0.39 3.03
C VAL A 26 -2.30 -1.00 2.43
N GLU A 27 -3.44 -1.35 1.85
CA GLU A 27 -3.63 -2.55 1.03
C GLU A 27 -3.55 -2.19 -0.44
N LEU A 28 -2.81 -2.97 -1.22
CA LEU A 28 -2.69 -2.80 -2.66
C LEU A 28 -3.94 -3.37 -3.34
N GLN A 29 -4.71 -2.54 -4.04
CA GLN A 29 -5.93 -2.97 -4.72
C GLN A 29 -5.64 -3.47 -6.14
N PHE A 30 -5.05 -2.63 -6.98
CA PHE A 30 -4.71 -2.98 -8.35
C PHE A 30 -3.64 -2.05 -8.93
N PHE A 31 -2.97 -2.55 -9.96
CA PHE A 31 -1.91 -1.85 -10.67
C PHE A 31 -2.47 -1.04 -11.86
N VAL A 32 -1.91 0.14 -12.08
CA VAL A 32 -2.29 1.05 -13.16
C VAL A 32 -1.02 1.58 -13.82
N ALA A 33 -0.80 1.20 -15.07
CA ALA A 33 0.33 1.70 -15.85
C ALA A 33 0.18 3.20 -16.15
N ASP A 34 1.30 3.89 -16.38
CA ASP A 34 1.25 5.30 -16.81
C ASP A 34 0.41 5.47 -18.09
N GLY A 35 -0.43 6.50 -18.13
CA GLY A 35 -1.39 6.77 -19.20
C GLY A 35 -2.63 5.86 -19.20
N GLN A 36 -2.71 4.85 -18.33
CA GLN A 36 -3.86 3.94 -18.28
C GLN A 36 -5.07 4.62 -17.61
N ARG A 37 -6.25 4.45 -18.24
CA ARG A 37 -7.55 4.78 -17.64
C ARG A 37 -7.99 3.71 -16.64
N TYR A 38 -8.53 4.14 -15.51
CA TYR A 38 -9.04 3.25 -14.48
C TYR A 38 -10.25 3.86 -13.77
N LYS A 39 -11.00 3.01 -13.04
CA LYS A 39 -12.07 3.45 -12.13
C LYS A 39 -11.48 3.51 -10.72
N ASN A 40 -11.49 4.68 -10.10
CA ASN A 40 -10.96 4.85 -8.76
C ASN A 40 -11.91 4.22 -7.70
N PRO A 41 -11.46 4.06 -6.45
CA PRO A 41 -12.29 3.50 -5.37
C PRO A 41 -13.60 4.26 -5.10
N ASP A 42 -13.66 5.57 -5.39
CA ASP A 42 -14.91 6.36 -5.30
C ASP A 42 -15.88 6.11 -6.47
N GLY A 43 -15.47 5.30 -7.45
CA GLY A 43 -16.24 4.94 -8.62
C GLY A 43 -16.14 5.90 -9.80
N ASN A 44 -15.30 6.94 -9.71
CA ASN A 44 -15.04 7.90 -10.78
C ASN A 44 -13.96 7.40 -11.74
N TYR A 45 -14.02 7.82 -12.99
CA TYR A 45 -12.97 7.53 -13.97
C TYR A 45 -11.80 8.49 -13.81
N ALA A 46 -10.58 7.95 -13.86
CA ALA A 46 -9.33 8.69 -13.78
C ALA A 46 -8.31 8.12 -14.79
N VAL A 47 -7.19 8.84 -14.94
CA VAL A 47 -6.02 8.42 -15.73
C VAL A 47 -4.81 8.49 -14.79
N ASN A 48 -3.95 7.47 -14.80
CA ASN A 48 -2.64 7.63 -14.19
C ASN A 48 -1.81 8.58 -15.07
N ALA A 49 -1.55 9.78 -14.57
CA ALA A 49 -0.74 10.80 -15.23
C ALA A 49 0.50 11.15 -14.39
N SER A 50 0.96 10.21 -13.57
CA SER A 50 2.11 10.43 -12.66
C SER A 50 3.47 10.30 -13.35
N GLY A 51 3.51 9.84 -14.61
CA GLY A 51 4.74 9.62 -15.37
C GLY A 51 5.46 8.32 -14.99
N VAL A 52 4.85 7.51 -14.12
CA VAL A 52 5.33 6.18 -13.69
C VAL A 52 4.15 5.26 -13.44
N ASP A 53 4.40 3.96 -13.41
CA ASP A 53 3.37 3.00 -13.02
C ASP A 53 3.11 3.07 -11.51
N VAL A 54 1.83 2.89 -11.12
CA VAL A 54 1.40 3.02 -9.73
C VAL A 54 0.47 1.89 -9.30
N TRP A 55 0.45 1.64 -8.01
CA TRP A 55 -0.62 0.94 -7.32
C TRP A 55 -1.69 1.92 -6.85
N ILE A 56 -2.95 1.53 -7.03
CA ILE A 56 -4.04 2.08 -6.23
C ILE A 56 -4.01 1.35 -4.90
N VAL A 57 -3.88 2.11 -3.83
CA VAL A 57 -3.80 1.59 -2.46
C VAL A 57 -4.93 2.17 -1.62
N THR A 58 -5.48 1.38 -0.70
CA THR A 58 -6.56 1.78 0.22
C THR A 58 -6.11 1.67 1.66
N GLY A 59 -6.67 2.49 2.55
CA GLY A 59 -6.40 2.40 3.98
C GLY A 59 -7.17 3.44 4.78
N ASP A 60 -7.04 3.36 6.10
CA ASP A 60 -7.74 4.25 7.01
C ASP A 60 -7.16 5.66 6.97
N SER A 61 -8.05 6.64 6.80
CA SER A 61 -7.72 8.07 6.81
C SER A 61 -6.61 8.47 5.82
N ILE A 62 -6.53 7.80 4.67
CA ILE A 62 -5.58 8.15 3.61
C ILE A 62 -6.04 9.42 2.91
N TYR A 63 -5.12 10.37 2.79
CA TYR A 63 -5.34 11.60 2.05
C TYR A 63 -5.04 11.40 0.56
N HIS A 64 -5.89 11.99 -0.26
CA HIS A 64 -5.73 12.07 -1.69
C HIS A 64 -5.92 13.50 -2.16
N ARG A 65 -5.29 13.80 -3.30
CA ARG A 65 -5.51 15.04 -4.03
C ARG A 65 -5.57 14.71 -5.51
N SER A 66 -6.70 15.06 -6.12
CA SER A 66 -6.83 15.11 -7.57
C SER A 66 -6.23 16.41 -8.10
N GLU A 67 -5.85 16.42 -9.37
CA GLU A 67 -5.39 17.65 -10.02
C GLU A 67 -6.45 18.75 -9.89
N GLY A 68 -6.04 19.93 -9.45
CA GLY A 68 -6.92 21.08 -9.26
C GLY A 68 -7.81 21.05 -8.00
N THR A 69 -7.70 20.04 -7.13
CA THR A 69 -8.43 19.99 -5.85
C THR A 69 -7.51 20.22 -4.66
N ASP A 70 -8.09 20.46 -3.48
CA ASP A 70 -7.35 20.40 -2.21
C ASP A 70 -7.19 18.94 -1.75
N TRP A 71 -6.27 18.75 -0.80
CA TRP A 71 -6.11 17.49 -0.09
C TRP A 71 -7.35 17.18 0.76
N HIS A 72 -7.81 15.94 0.70
CA HIS A 72 -8.94 15.47 1.50
C HIS A 72 -8.75 13.99 1.87
N VAL A 73 -9.42 13.55 2.92
CA VAL A 73 -9.44 12.14 3.31
C VAL A 73 -10.32 11.37 2.34
N ALA A 74 -9.71 10.53 1.51
CA ALA A 74 -10.40 9.72 0.51
C ALA A 74 -10.41 8.22 0.87
N GLY A 75 -9.51 7.78 1.76
CA GLY A 75 -9.35 6.35 2.09
C GLY A 75 -8.57 5.56 1.03
N TRP A 76 -7.99 6.26 0.04
CA TRP A 76 -7.14 5.67 -0.99
C TRP A 76 -6.16 6.69 -1.56
N THR A 77 -5.10 6.25 -2.22
CA THR A 77 -4.20 7.11 -3.01
C THR A 77 -3.45 6.29 -4.08
N GLN A 78 -2.63 6.96 -4.90
CA GLN A 78 -1.76 6.33 -5.90
C GLN A 78 -0.33 6.25 -5.37
N LYS A 79 0.33 5.10 -5.53
CA LYS A 79 1.70 4.89 -5.07
C LYS A 79 2.55 4.11 -6.07
N ALA A 80 3.63 4.72 -6.52
CA ALA A 80 4.70 3.98 -7.19
C ALA A 80 5.37 3.00 -6.22
N ASP A 81 5.85 1.86 -6.72
CA ASP A 81 6.48 0.79 -5.93
C ASP A 81 7.58 1.29 -4.99
N PHE A 82 8.41 2.22 -5.46
CA PHE A 82 9.54 2.75 -4.69
C PHE A 82 9.14 3.70 -3.55
N ASN A 83 7.85 4.07 -3.45
CA ASN A 83 7.28 4.83 -2.34
C ASN A 83 6.58 3.91 -1.31
N LEU A 84 6.62 2.59 -1.53
CA LEU A 84 6.01 1.58 -0.67
C LEU A 84 7.08 0.67 -0.07
N MET A 85 6.89 0.31 1.19
CA MET A 85 7.65 -0.75 1.85
C MET A 85 6.72 -1.94 2.10
N PRO A 86 6.99 -3.13 1.56
CA PRO A 86 6.12 -4.28 1.75
C PRO A 86 6.12 -4.73 3.22
N LEU A 87 4.93 -4.96 3.77
CA LEU A 87 4.75 -5.70 5.01
C LEU A 87 4.64 -7.18 4.65
N ARG A 88 5.79 -7.79 4.34
CA ARG A 88 5.83 -9.24 4.08
C ARG A 88 5.33 -9.98 5.31
N GLY A 89 4.40 -10.90 5.10
CA GLY A 89 3.71 -11.67 6.13
C GLY A 89 4.60 -12.69 6.84
N ASP A 90 5.72 -12.27 7.38
CA ASP A 90 6.49 -13.05 8.36
C ASP A 90 5.87 -12.93 9.76
N PHE A 91 4.59 -12.52 9.84
CA PHE A 91 3.72 -12.80 11.00
C PHE A 91 3.28 -14.26 11.01
N ALA A 92 4.17 -15.20 10.68
CA ALA A 92 4.03 -16.52 11.24
C ALA A 92 4.10 -16.32 12.77
N PRO A 93 3.10 -16.74 13.57
CA PRO A 93 3.35 -16.85 14.99
C PRO A 93 4.61 -17.71 15.08
N GLU A 94 5.65 -17.17 15.71
CA GLU A 94 6.79 -17.97 16.13
C GLU A 94 6.15 -19.09 16.93
N GLN A 95 6.01 -20.28 16.34
CA GLN A 95 5.65 -21.46 17.09
C GLN A 95 6.81 -21.59 18.05
N GLN A 96 6.60 -21.06 19.26
CA GLN A 96 7.40 -21.37 20.42
C GLN A 96 7.52 -22.89 20.39
N LYS A 97 8.67 -23.37 19.95
CA LYS A 97 9.17 -24.69 20.26
C LYS A 97 9.33 -24.72 21.77
N ALA A 98 8.22 -24.84 22.49
CA ALA A 98 8.18 -25.50 23.78
C ALA A 98 8.25 -27.00 23.49
N LYS A 99 9.37 -27.44 22.92
CA LYS A 99 9.75 -28.83 22.82
C LYS A 99 11.21 -28.90 23.23
N GLU A 100 11.42 -28.90 24.55
CA GLU A 100 12.51 -29.58 25.25
C GLU A 100 12.43 -29.27 26.74
N ALA A 101 11.73 -30.14 27.48
CA ALA A 101 12.12 -30.58 28.83
C ALA A 101 11.31 -31.84 29.22
N GLU A 102 11.29 -32.84 28.35
CA GLU A 102 11.23 -34.23 28.82
C GLU A 102 12.65 -34.78 28.79
N SER A 103 13.43 -34.46 29.82
CA SER A 103 14.44 -35.38 30.34
C SER A 103 15.00 -34.82 31.65
N CYS A 104 14.62 -35.43 32.77
CA CYS A 104 15.56 -35.91 33.79
C CYS A 104 14.76 -36.68 34.85
N ALA A 105 15.00 -38.00 34.83
CA ALA A 105 14.95 -39.02 35.90
C ALA A 105 14.02 -38.81 37.10
#